data_AF-A0A1H1KEC7-F1
#
_entry.id   AF-A0A1H1KEC7-F1
#
_cell.length_a   1.000
_cell.length_b   1.000
_cell.length_c   1.000
_cell.angle_alpha   90.00
_cell.angle_beta   90.00
_cell.angle_gamma   90.00
#
_symmetry.space_group_name_H-M   'P 1'
#
loop_
_entity.id
_entity.type
_entity.pdbx_description
1 polymer ?
#
loop_
_entity_poly.entity_id
_entity_poly.type
_entity_poly.pdbx_seq_one_letter_code
_entity_poly.pdbx_strand_id
1 'polypeptide(L)'
;MRSTSTSNFFILEAFDREQWCAVLQQGFNVPDVEKLRGILGQQSEDDPELEHMYILDADDLATIFVEFGVSFDPSRLGTGEFEIHLFRRRGIQRVPYLIHTGYELPLLLDGRKKLAKMYHEYPPMTFDGEDKFDRWVSDGKLHKEVTIELFEKAIKKFIGIRTCYYTSKGEEWRIPASKFIWQAAQKSGGWNEYYERLEGMLFGYEDWQNDWWFNHGLENGRFAGIPLCCAVTAAGLAWIEAAGFRALPPIERPAVAIMSFDVTKEAEMRALMFEDPDSVALVRFNLGGGAMMQILDIRGDGPWLVPRERIPELNSNLLRPIVIIERRQNSS
;
A
#
# COMPACT_ATOMS: atom_id res chain seq x y z
N MET A 1 25.76 -8.67 -5.16
CA MET A 1 24.43 -8.26 -4.65
C MET A 1 23.87 -7.24 -5.61
N ARG A 2 22.79 -7.58 -6.33
CA ARG A 2 22.10 -6.63 -7.20
C ARG A 2 21.27 -5.75 -6.29
N SER A 3 21.64 -4.47 -6.17
CA SER A 3 20.84 -3.45 -5.50
C SER A 3 19.51 -3.35 -6.24
N THR A 4 18.45 -3.65 -5.50
CA THR A 4 17.07 -3.40 -5.90
C THR A 4 16.95 -1.90 -6.18
N SER A 5 16.47 -1.51 -7.35
CA SER A 5 16.33 -0.11 -7.73
C SER A 5 15.10 0.50 -7.05
N THR A 6 15.07 0.49 -5.72
CA THR A 6 14.17 1.37 -4.97
C THR A 6 14.64 2.81 -5.20
N SER A 7 13.69 3.70 -5.49
CA SER A 7 13.99 5.13 -5.64
C SER A 7 14.69 5.61 -4.37
N ASN A 8 15.93 6.10 -4.47
CA ASN A 8 16.63 6.75 -3.36
C ASN A 8 16.12 8.18 -3.15
N PHE A 9 14.80 8.32 -3.09
CA PHE A 9 14.14 9.59 -2.86
C PHE A 9 13.50 9.53 -1.48
N PHE A 10 13.90 10.43 -0.60
CA PHE A 10 13.45 10.50 0.78
C PHE A 10 12.69 11.79 1.01
N ILE A 11 11.86 11.80 2.04
CA ILE A 11 11.08 12.96 2.46
C ILE A 11 11.47 13.29 3.89
N LEU A 12 11.87 14.55 4.10
CA LEU A 12 11.87 15.18 5.42
C LEU A 12 10.49 15.77 5.67
N GLU A 13 9.97 15.57 6.87
CA GLU A 13 8.68 16.07 7.30
C GLU A 13 8.82 16.73 8.67
N ALA A 14 8.15 17.88 8.84
CA ALA A 14 7.92 18.47 10.15
C ALA A 14 6.49 18.13 10.55
N PHE A 15 6.36 17.29 11.57
CA PHE A 15 5.08 16.84 12.11
C PHE A 15 4.70 17.71 13.31
N ASP A 16 3.58 18.42 13.20
CA ASP A 16 3.02 19.23 14.29
C ASP A 16 2.21 18.35 15.23
N ARG A 17 2.69 18.19 16.47
CA ARG A 17 2.03 17.33 17.47
C ARG A 17 0.70 17.88 17.97
N GLU A 18 0.44 19.18 17.81
CA GLU A 18 -0.83 19.77 18.21
C GLU A 18 -1.88 19.60 17.12
N GLN A 19 -1.50 19.80 15.85
CA GLN A 19 -2.40 19.58 14.71
C GLN A 19 -2.50 18.10 14.30
N TRP A 20 -1.58 17.27 14.80
CA TRP A 20 -1.45 15.86 14.49
C TRP A 20 -1.34 15.59 12.99
N CYS A 21 -0.52 16.39 12.31
CA CYS A 21 -0.26 16.26 10.88
C CYS A 21 1.09 16.85 10.46
N ALA A 22 1.52 16.48 9.27
CA ALA A 22 2.64 17.12 8.58
C ALA A 22 2.28 18.57 8.19
N VAL A 23 3.15 19.52 8.51
CA VAL A 23 2.96 20.95 8.16
C VAL A 23 4.00 21.46 7.17
N LEU A 24 5.11 20.73 7.00
CA LEU A 24 6.14 21.00 5.99
C LEU A 24 6.75 19.68 5.54
N GLN A 25 6.93 19.51 4.23
CA GLN A 25 7.61 18.36 3.65
C GLN A 25 8.61 18.80 2.58
N GLN A 26 9.76 18.13 2.53
CA GLN A 26 10.74 18.31 1.47
C GLN A 26 11.30 16.98 0.99
N GLY A 27 11.14 16.73 -0.30
CA GLY A 27 11.74 15.59 -0.96
C GLY A 27 13.17 15.87 -1.41
N PHE A 28 14.06 14.88 -1.28
CA PHE A 28 15.43 14.97 -1.77
C PHE A 28 15.95 13.60 -2.22
N ASN A 29 16.97 13.60 -3.08
CA ASN A 29 17.62 12.39 -3.55
C ASN A 29 18.84 12.06 -2.66
N VAL A 30 19.00 10.78 -2.34
CA VAL A 30 20.09 10.25 -1.51
C VAL A 30 20.98 9.38 -2.41
N PRO A 31 22.08 9.91 -2.95
CA PRO A 31 22.94 9.15 -3.85
C PRO A 31 23.67 8.01 -3.12
N ASP A 32 23.92 8.16 -1.82
CA ASP A 32 24.59 7.19 -0.97
C ASP A 32 23.70 6.85 0.25
N VAL A 33 22.97 5.73 0.12
CA VAL A 33 22.07 5.23 1.17
C VAL A 33 22.86 4.71 2.38
N GLU A 34 24.06 4.16 2.15
CA GLU A 34 24.92 3.67 3.23
C GLU A 34 25.36 4.82 4.12
N LYS A 35 25.66 5.98 3.52
CA LYS A 35 25.97 7.19 4.25
C LYS A 35 24.79 7.69 5.07
N LEU A 36 23.58 7.69 4.51
CA LEU A 36 22.37 8.06 5.26
C LEU A 36 22.14 7.09 6.43
N ARG A 37 22.32 5.79 6.21
CA ARG A 37 22.24 4.78 7.28
C ARG A 37 23.26 5.05 8.38
N GLY A 38 24.48 5.44 8.00
CA GLY A 38 25.52 5.85 8.95
C GLY A 38 25.12 7.04 9.83
N ILE A 39 24.33 7.99 9.30
CA ILE A 39 23.79 9.12 10.08
C ILE A 39 22.71 8.61 11.05
N LEU A 40 21.75 7.82 10.56
CA LEU A 40 20.66 7.28 11.38
C LEU A 40 21.12 6.32 12.48
N GLY A 41 22.31 5.74 12.31
CA GLY A 41 22.97 4.88 13.28
C GLY A 41 22.06 3.75 13.75
N GLN A 42 21.90 3.64 15.07
CA GLN A 42 21.14 2.57 15.71
C GLN A 42 19.67 2.50 15.27
N GLN A 43 19.05 3.61 14.87
CA GLN A 43 17.66 3.60 14.41
C GLN A 43 17.45 2.76 13.15
N SER A 44 18.51 2.52 12.38
CA SER A 44 18.48 1.82 11.09
C SER A 44 19.12 0.41 11.11
N GLU A 45 19.59 -0.07 12.27
CA GLU A 45 20.31 -1.35 12.37
C GLU A 45 19.50 -2.55 11.87
N ASP A 46 18.21 -2.59 12.21
CA ASP A 46 17.29 -3.67 11.81
C ASP A 46 16.57 -3.39 10.48
N ASP A 47 16.92 -2.30 9.78
CA ASP A 47 16.26 -1.86 8.54
C ASP A 47 17.30 -1.35 7.51
N PRO A 48 18.08 -2.28 6.91
CA PRO A 48 19.17 -1.93 6.00
C PRO A 48 18.70 -1.20 4.73
N GLU A 49 17.44 -1.38 4.33
CA GLU A 49 16.86 -0.78 3.13
C GLU A 49 16.20 0.59 3.39
N LEU A 50 16.16 1.01 4.65
CA LEU A 50 15.53 2.24 5.12
C LEU A 50 14.05 2.36 4.73
N GLU A 51 13.26 1.32 5.04
CA GLU A 51 11.83 1.29 4.75
C GLU A 51 10.97 1.95 5.83
N HIS A 52 11.49 2.13 7.03
CA HIS A 52 10.80 2.71 8.19
C HIS A 52 10.73 4.25 8.14
N MET A 53 10.07 4.80 9.15
CA MET A 53 10.09 6.22 9.48
C MET A 53 11.04 6.43 10.65
N TYR A 54 11.89 7.45 10.57
CA TYR A 54 12.90 7.80 11.57
C TYR A 54 12.60 9.16 12.17
N ILE A 55 12.84 9.31 13.46
CA ILE A 55 12.74 10.60 14.15
C ILE A 55 14.15 11.17 14.23
N LEU A 56 14.35 12.34 13.65
CA LEU A 56 15.65 13.01 13.59
C LEU A 56 15.80 14.00 14.73
N ASP A 57 16.98 13.98 15.36
CA ASP A 57 17.39 15.07 16.23
C ASP A 57 18.08 16.21 15.43
N ALA A 58 18.55 17.23 16.15
CA ALA A 58 19.18 18.39 15.54
C ALA A 58 20.54 18.05 14.88
N ASP A 59 21.29 17.08 15.41
CA ASP A 59 22.60 16.69 14.93
C ASP A 59 22.46 15.81 13.67
N ASP A 60 21.50 14.88 13.66
CA ASP A 60 21.11 14.10 12.48
C ASP A 60 20.75 15.02 11.32
N LEU A 61 19.86 16.00 11.60
CA LEU A 61 19.36 16.94 10.61
C LEU A 61 20.47 17.84 10.06
N ALA A 62 21.33 18.37 10.93
CA ALA A 62 22.48 19.17 10.52
C ALA A 62 23.45 18.36 9.63
N THR A 63 23.68 17.10 9.98
CA THR A 63 24.54 16.21 9.18
C THR A 63 23.92 15.92 7.82
N ILE A 64 22.61 15.66 7.74
CA ILE A 64 21.88 15.48 6.48
C ILE A 64 21.99 16.72 5.58
N PHE A 65 21.90 17.93 6.14
CA PHE A 65 22.03 19.17 5.36
C PHE A 65 23.40 19.33 4.72
N VAL A 66 24.45 19.05 5.51
CA VAL A 66 25.83 19.12 5.02
C VAL A 66 26.06 18.04 3.95
N GLU A 67 25.61 16.81 4.20
CA GLU A 67 25.97 15.67 3.37
C GLU A 67 25.18 15.56 2.07
N PHE A 68 23.92 15.99 2.07
CA PHE A 68 23.03 15.85 0.91
C PHE A 68 22.60 17.19 0.32
N GLY A 69 23.08 18.32 0.86
CA GLY A 69 22.76 19.65 0.34
C GLY A 69 21.28 20.02 0.46
N VAL A 70 20.59 19.48 1.47
CA VAL A 70 19.16 19.72 1.72
C VAL A 70 18.99 20.99 2.54
N SER A 71 17.98 21.80 2.21
CA SER A 71 17.62 22.99 2.98
C SER A 71 16.20 22.85 3.49
N PHE A 72 16.07 22.42 4.74
CA PHE A 72 14.80 22.23 5.44
C PHE A 72 14.80 23.09 6.72
N ASP A 73 13.86 24.02 6.85
CA ASP A 73 13.90 25.01 7.94
C ASP A 73 12.57 25.01 8.71
N PRO A 74 12.41 24.11 9.70
CA PRO A 74 11.18 24.03 10.49
C PRO A 74 10.99 25.27 11.38
N SER A 75 12.04 26.05 11.64
CA SER A 75 11.94 27.26 12.48
C SER A 75 11.02 28.33 11.89
N ARG A 76 10.81 28.30 10.56
CA ARG A 76 9.87 29.20 9.86
C ARG A 76 8.41 28.95 10.22
N LEU A 77 8.10 27.79 10.80
CA LEU A 77 6.75 27.39 11.16
C LEU A 77 6.30 28.00 12.52
N GLY A 78 7.20 28.69 13.22
CA GLY A 78 6.92 29.34 14.51
C GLY A 78 7.29 28.47 15.71
N THR A 79 6.65 28.72 16.85
CA THR A 79 7.00 28.11 18.16
C THR A 79 6.26 26.80 18.46
N GLY A 80 5.91 26.03 17.43
CA GLY A 80 5.25 24.74 17.59
C GLY A 80 6.20 23.65 18.11
N GLU A 81 5.64 22.63 18.77
CA GLU A 81 6.37 21.40 19.06
C GLU A 81 6.32 20.50 17.81
N PHE A 82 7.42 20.49 17.07
CA PHE A 82 7.56 19.71 15.85
C PHE A 82 8.48 18.51 16.07
N GLU A 83 8.07 17.36 15.57
CA GLU A 83 8.97 16.23 15.37
C GLU A 83 9.43 16.23 13.92
N ILE A 84 10.73 15.98 13.70
CA ILE A 84 11.27 15.88 12.35
C ILE A 84 11.35 14.42 11.98
N HIS A 85 10.60 14.03 10.96
CA HIS A 85 10.57 12.65 10.47
C HIS A 85 11.31 12.55 9.14
N LEU A 86 11.99 11.43 8.94
CA LEU A 86 12.58 11.03 7.67
C LEU A 86 11.99 9.68 7.25
N PHE A 87 11.55 9.58 6.01
CA PHE A 87 11.13 8.30 5.45
C PHE A 87 11.38 8.25 3.94
N ARG A 88 11.60 7.04 3.43
CA ARG A 88 11.72 6.81 2.00
C ARG A 88 10.38 7.05 1.31
N ARG A 89 10.39 7.73 0.16
CA ARG A 89 9.17 8.02 -0.59
C ARG A 89 8.56 6.73 -1.13
N ARG A 90 7.30 6.48 -0.76
CA ARG A 90 6.52 5.31 -1.19
C ARG A 90 5.67 5.63 -2.42
N GLY A 91 5.25 4.60 -3.16
CA GLY A 91 4.44 4.74 -4.38
C GLY A 91 3.15 5.55 -4.17
N ILE A 92 2.51 5.42 -2.99
CA ILE A 92 1.30 6.16 -2.63
C ILE A 92 1.51 7.68 -2.57
N GLN A 93 2.75 8.17 -2.42
CA GLN A 93 3.09 9.59 -2.39
C GLN A 93 3.36 10.16 -3.79
N ARG A 94 3.08 9.41 -4.87
CA ARG A 94 3.11 9.88 -6.26
C ARG A 94 1.74 10.29 -6.78
N VAL A 95 0.70 10.26 -5.94
CA VAL A 95 -0.63 10.74 -6.29
C VAL A 95 -0.59 12.25 -6.65
N PRO A 96 -1.41 12.72 -7.60
CA PRO A 96 -1.46 14.13 -7.99
C PRO A 96 -2.34 14.99 -7.05
N TYR A 97 -2.71 14.47 -5.89
CA TYR A 97 -3.54 15.15 -4.89
C TYR A 97 -3.12 14.77 -3.47
N LEU A 98 -3.59 15.52 -2.48
CA LEU A 98 -3.33 15.20 -1.08
C LEU A 98 -4.13 13.95 -0.66
N ILE A 99 -3.44 12.84 -0.37
CA ILE A 99 -4.06 11.71 0.34
C ILE A 99 -4.40 12.14 1.77
N HIS A 100 -5.52 11.64 2.28
CA HIS A 100 -5.99 12.01 3.61
C HIS A 100 -5.17 11.39 4.76
N THR A 101 -4.35 10.38 4.48
CA THR A 101 -3.54 9.67 5.49
C THR A 101 -2.49 10.59 6.10
N GLY A 102 -2.48 10.71 7.42
CA GLY A 102 -1.61 11.64 8.17
C GLY A 102 -2.13 13.07 8.22
N TYR A 103 -3.29 13.33 7.63
CA TYR A 103 -3.96 14.64 7.59
C TYR A 103 -5.42 14.53 8.05
N GLU A 104 -5.79 13.44 8.72
CA GLU A 104 -7.19 13.15 9.03
C GLU A 104 -7.82 14.21 9.93
N LEU A 105 -7.14 14.62 10.99
CA LEU A 105 -7.65 15.62 11.93
C LEU A 105 -7.90 16.98 11.26
N PRO A 106 -6.89 17.66 10.67
CA PRO A 106 -7.11 18.96 10.06
C PRO A 106 -8.12 18.90 8.90
N LEU A 107 -8.13 17.83 8.10
CA LEU A 107 -9.07 17.71 6.99
C LEU A 107 -10.51 17.42 7.44
N LEU A 108 -10.72 16.75 8.59
CA LEU A 108 -12.05 16.61 9.19
C LEU A 108 -12.57 17.95 9.71
N LEU A 109 -11.69 18.78 10.30
CA LEU A 109 -12.05 20.10 10.81
C LEU A 109 -12.32 21.11 9.69
N ASP A 110 -11.53 21.05 8.60
CA ASP A 110 -11.76 21.82 7.36
C ASP A 110 -12.97 21.30 6.56
N GLY A 111 -13.43 20.08 6.87
CA GLY A 111 -14.57 19.44 6.23
C GLY A 111 -14.27 18.89 4.84
N ARG A 112 -13.01 18.87 4.38
CA ARG A 112 -12.62 18.19 3.14
C ARG A 112 -12.64 16.67 3.27
N LYS A 113 -12.19 16.16 4.41
CA LYS A 113 -12.40 14.75 4.80
C LYS A 113 -13.72 14.66 5.55
N LYS A 114 -14.55 13.67 5.19
CA LYS A 114 -15.89 13.49 5.78
C LYS A 114 -15.97 12.31 6.75
N LEU A 115 -15.08 11.34 6.59
CA LEU A 115 -14.95 10.17 7.46
C LEU A 115 -13.46 9.81 7.59
N ALA A 116 -12.98 9.65 8.81
CA ALA A 116 -11.74 8.94 9.12
C ALA A 116 -12.07 7.56 9.68
N LYS A 117 -11.36 6.56 9.19
CA LYS A 117 -11.41 5.18 9.64
C LYS A 117 -9.98 4.73 9.88
N MET A 118 -9.61 4.55 11.14
CA MET A 118 -8.24 4.23 11.55
C MET A 118 -8.23 2.89 12.29
N TYR A 119 -7.31 2.01 11.91
CA TYR A 119 -7.16 0.68 12.49
C TYR A 119 -5.90 0.63 13.33
N HIS A 120 -6.01 0.06 14.53
CA HIS A 120 -4.90 -0.13 15.45
C HIS A 120 -4.96 -1.53 16.02
N GLU A 121 -3.81 -2.14 16.30
CA GLU A 121 -3.81 -3.41 17.01
C GLU A 121 -4.33 -3.22 18.45
N TYR A 122 -5.09 -4.20 18.94
CA TYR A 122 -5.69 -4.17 20.26
C TYR A 122 -5.15 -5.30 21.15
N PRO A 123 -4.77 -5.03 22.41
CA PRO A 123 -4.52 -3.71 23.03
C PRO A 123 -3.33 -2.98 22.39
N PRO A 124 -3.17 -1.64 22.55
CA PRO A 124 -3.76 -0.73 23.57
C PRO A 124 -5.17 -0.20 23.27
N MET A 125 -5.77 0.47 24.27
CA MET A 125 -7.14 1.01 24.18
C MET A 125 -7.21 2.43 23.58
N THR A 126 -6.06 3.06 23.36
CA THR A 126 -5.90 4.32 22.64
C THR A 126 -4.71 4.23 21.70
N PHE A 127 -4.72 5.02 20.62
CA PHE A 127 -3.54 5.23 19.77
C PHE A 127 -2.87 6.57 20.11
N ASP A 128 -1.65 6.77 19.61
CA ASP A 128 -0.90 8.01 19.84
C ASP A 128 -1.57 9.20 19.12
N GLY A 129 -1.74 10.32 19.84
CA GLY A 129 -2.46 11.50 19.36
C GLY A 129 -3.99 11.39 19.32
N GLU A 130 -4.57 10.29 19.83
CA GLU A 130 -6.02 10.14 19.93
C GLU A 130 -6.66 11.26 20.78
N ASP A 131 -5.92 11.78 21.77
CA ASP A 131 -6.32 12.91 22.62
C ASP A 131 -6.57 14.19 21.81
N LYS A 132 -5.82 14.41 20.73
CA LYS A 132 -5.98 15.57 19.83
C LYS A 132 -7.32 15.53 19.12
N PHE A 133 -7.76 14.36 18.69
CA PHE A 133 -9.11 14.18 18.13
C PHE A 133 -10.17 14.29 19.23
N ASP A 134 -9.95 13.68 20.38
CA ASP A 134 -10.91 13.61 21.47
C ASP A 134 -11.26 14.98 22.05
N ARG A 135 -10.30 15.92 22.05
CA ARG A 135 -10.57 17.34 22.32
C ARG A 135 -11.71 17.89 21.46
N TRP A 136 -11.66 17.68 20.15
CA TRP A 136 -12.68 18.18 19.22
C TRP A 136 -14.00 17.40 19.28
N VAL A 137 -13.96 16.16 19.79
CA VAL A 137 -15.17 15.40 20.14
C VAL A 137 -15.83 16.01 21.37
N SER A 138 -15.07 16.32 22.42
CA SER A 138 -15.56 16.99 23.63
C SER A 138 -16.13 18.38 23.32
N ASP A 139 -15.52 19.12 22.39
CA ASP A 139 -16.00 20.42 21.91
C ASP A 139 -17.23 20.31 20.98
N GLY A 140 -17.71 19.09 20.69
CA GLY A 140 -18.90 18.83 19.88
C GLY A 140 -18.72 19.11 18.38
N LYS A 141 -17.47 19.26 17.91
CA LYS A 141 -17.15 19.48 16.48
C LYS A 141 -17.06 18.17 15.71
N LEU A 142 -16.50 17.15 16.36
CA LEU A 142 -16.38 15.80 15.80
C LEU A 142 -17.27 14.82 16.55
N HIS A 143 -17.60 13.72 15.88
CA HIS A 143 -18.19 12.53 16.49
C HIS A 143 -17.22 11.36 16.33
N LYS A 144 -17.11 10.54 17.38
CA LYS A 144 -16.26 9.36 17.44
C LYS A 144 -17.08 8.11 17.74
N GLU A 145 -16.80 7.03 17.02
CA GLU A 145 -17.27 5.68 17.33
C GLU A 145 -16.08 4.72 17.32
N VAL A 146 -16.05 3.77 18.27
CA VAL A 146 -14.98 2.77 18.37
C VAL A 146 -15.59 1.38 18.26
N THR A 147 -14.95 0.51 17.47
CA THR A 147 -15.31 -0.91 17.38
C THR A 147 -14.07 -1.74 17.66
N ILE A 148 -14.23 -2.84 18.41
CA ILE A 148 -13.16 -3.80 18.67
C ILE A 148 -13.59 -5.15 18.13
N GLU A 149 -12.77 -5.71 17.25
CA GLU A 149 -12.95 -7.01 16.63
C GLU A 149 -11.85 -7.94 17.16
N LEU A 150 -12.22 -8.96 17.92
CA LEU A 150 -11.27 -9.91 18.49
C LEU A 150 -10.88 -10.96 17.46
N PHE A 151 -9.60 -11.35 17.48
CA PHE A 151 -9.13 -12.50 16.72
C PHE A 151 -9.60 -13.79 17.39
N GLU A 152 -9.84 -14.84 16.60
CA GLU A 152 -10.05 -16.20 17.14
C GLU A 152 -8.81 -16.69 17.92
N LYS A 153 -7.62 -16.27 17.48
CA LYS A 153 -6.34 -16.54 18.13
C LYS A 153 -5.48 -15.28 18.12
N ALA A 154 -4.85 -14.98 19.25
CA ALA A 154 -3.94 -13.85 19.37
C ALA A 154 -2.79 -13.91 18.35
N ILE A 155 -2.43 -12.76 17.79
CA ILE A 155 -1.30 -12.57 16.89
C ILE A 155 -0.25 -11.77 17.65
N LYS A 156 0.88 -12.42 17.97
CA LYS A 156 1.90 -11.88 18.89
C LYS A 156 1.26 -11.49 20.23
N LYS A 157 1.32 -10.21 20.60
CA LYS A 157 0.73 -9.66 21.83
C LYS A 157 -0.69 -9.10 21.64
N PHE A 158 -1.20 -9.11 20.42
CA PHE A 158 -2.47 -8.49 20.05
C PHE A 158 -3.59 -9.53 19.99
N ILE A 159 -4.73 -9.19 20.57
CA ILE A 159 -5.92 -10.06 20.66
C ILE A 159 -7.03 -9.62 19.73
N GLY A 160 -6.88 -8.49 19.03
CA GLY A 160 -7.85 -8.01 18.06
C GLY A 160 -7.39 -6.76 17.31
N ILE A 161 -8.32 -6.17 16.59
CA ILE A 161 -8.18 -4.88 15.92
C ILE A 161 -9.19 -3.90 16.54
N ARG A 162 -8.71 -2.71 16.88
CA ARG A 162 -9.53 -1.58 17.30
C ARG A 162 -9.65 -0.62 16.12
N THR A 163 -10.88 -0.38 15.69
CA THR A 163 -11.19 0.58 14.63
C THR A 163 -11.82 1.83 15.23
N CYS A 164 -11.20 2.98 15.01
CA CYS A 164 -11.74 4.29 15.38
C CYS A 164 -12.32 4.98 14.15
N TYR A 165 -13.56 5.43 14.29
CA TYR A 165 -14.26 6.21 13.29
C TYR A 165 -14.41 7.64 13.79
N TYR A 166 -14.10 8.61 12.94
CA TYR A 166 -14.36 10.02 13.20
C TYR A 166 -15.10 10.66 12.03
N THR A 167 -16.07 11.51 12.34
CA THR A 167 -16.84 12.30 11.38
C THR A 167 -17.04 13.70 11.92
N SER A 168 -17.34 14.68 11.07
CA SER A 168 -17.89 15.95 11.53
C SER A 168 -19.25 15.72 12.20
N LYS A 169 -19.60 16.50 13.22
CA LYS A 169 -20.93 16.43 13.85
C LYS A 169 -22.03 16.65 12.81
N GLY A 170 -23.03 15.77 12.75
CA GLY A 170 -24.09 15.77 11.73
C GLY A 170 -23.84 14.83 10.54
N GLU A 171 -22.60 14.33 10.37
CA GLU A 171 -22.23 13.38 9.31
C GLU A 171 -22.09 11.94 9.85
N GLU A 172 -22.63 11.65 11.03
CA GLU A 172 -22.45 10.35 11.71
C GLU A 172 -22.96 9.17 10.88
N TRP A 173 -23.93 9.40 9.99
CA TRP A 173 -24.50 8.42 9.06
C TRP A 173 -23.45 7.72 8.19
N ARG A 174 -22.28 8.34 7.98
CA ARG A 174 -21.17 7.73 7.20
C ARG A 174 -20.56 6.51 7.87
N ILE A 175 -20.61 6.42 9.21
CA ILE A 175 -20.07 5.30 9.96
C ILE A 175 -20.87 4.01 9.70
N PRO A 176 -22.21 3.96 9.91
CA PRO A 176 -22.98 2.77 9.57
C PRO A 176 -22.97 2.48 8.06
N ALA A 177 -22.90 3.49 7.19
CA ALA A 177 -22.73 3.29 5.75
C ALA A 177 -21.40 2.58 5.41
N SER A 178 -20.29 2.99 6.03
CA SER A 178 -18.98 2.33 5.85
C SER A 178 -19.03 0.88 6.32
N LYS A 179 -19.58 0.63 7.53
CA LYS A 179 -19.75 -0.74 8.06
C LYS A 179 -20.58 -1.61 7.12
N PHE A 180 -21.66 -1.07 6.58
CA PHE A 180 -22.51 -1.78 5.63
C PHE A 180 -21.78 -2.15 4.34
N ILE A 181 -20.99 -1.24 3.77
CA ILE A 181 -20.17 -1.52 2.57
C ILE A 181 -19.19 -2.66 2.82
N TRP A 182 -18.48 -2.65 3.95
CA TRP A 182 -17.54 -3.72 4.29
C TRP A 182 -18.23 -5.07 4.49
N GLN A 183 -19.39 -5.09 5.15
CA GLN A 183 -20.19 -6.31 5.28
C GLN A 183 -20.72 -6.81 3.93
N ALA A 184 -21.15 -5.91 3.05
CA ALA A 184 -21.61 -6.24 1.71
C ALA A 184 -20.47 -6.84 0.87
N ALA A 185 -19.27 -6.25 0.94
CA ALA A 185 -18.08 -6.76 0.27
C ALA A 185 -17.75 -8.20 0.72
N GLN A 186 -17.74 -8.46 2.02
CA GLN A 186 -17.51 -9.81 2.55
C GLN A 186 -18.53 -10.84 2.04
N LYS A 187 -19.81 -10.45 1.90
CA LYS A 187 -20.88 -11.33 1.42
C LYS A 187 -20.90 -11.50 -0.11
N SER A 188 -20.30 -10.56 -0.86
CA SER A 188 -20.41 -10.49 -2.32
C SER A 188 -19.13 -10.94 -3.04
N GLY A 189 -18.32 -11.78 -2.40
CA GLY A 189 -17.09 -12.32 -3.00
C GLY A 189 -15.83 -11.46 -2.78
N GLY A 190 -15.89 -10.44 -1.92
CA GLY A 190 -14.75 -9.65 -1.49
C GLY A 190 -14.78 -8.19 -1.93
N TRP A 191 -13.67 -7.50 -1.65
CA TRP A 191 -13.49 -6.10 -2.01
C TRP A 191 -13.26 -5.92 -3.52
N ASN A 192 -13.92 -4.94 -4.11
CA ASN A 192 -13.88 -4.66 -5.53
C ASN A 192 -13.95 -3.15 -5.80
N GLU A 193 -13.94 -2.78 -7.08
CA GLU A 193 -13.94 -1.40 -7.54
C GLU A 193 -15.13 -0.55 -7.10
N TYR A 194 -16.32 -1.16 -6.98
CA TYR A 194 -17.52 -0.45 -6.55
C TYR A 194 -17.40 -0.09 -5.08
N TYR A 195 -16.90 -1.01 -4.26
CA TYR A 195 -16.67 -0.76 -2.83
C TYR A 195 -15.54 0.24 -2.60
N GLU A 196 -14.47 0.19 -3.37
CA GLU A 196 -13.40 1.20 -3.34
C GLU A 196 -13.96 2.60 -3.61
N ARG A 197 -14.76 2.76 -4.68
CA ARG A 197 -15.36 4.06 -5.03
C ARG A 197 -16.31 4.55 -3.95
N LEU A 198 -17.16 3.67 -3.42
CA LEU A 198 -18.09 4.03 -2.35
C LEU A 198 -17.35 4.45 -1.07
N GLU A 199 -16.26 3.77 -0.72
CA GLU A 199 -15.43 4.15 0.41
C GLU A 199 -14.74 5.51 0.20
N GLY A 200 -14.18 5.74 -1.00
CA GLY A 200 -13.61 7.03 -1.37
C GLY A 200 -14.60 8.19 -1.25
N MET A 201 -15.85 7.98 -1.70
CA MET A 201 -16.95 8.94 -1.53
C MET A 201 -17.30 9.17 -0.05
N LEU A 202 -17.29 8.13 0.78
CA LEU A 202 -17.53 8.27 2.23
C LEU A 202 -16.42 9.08 2.90
N PHE A 203 -15.17 8.91 2.48
CA PHE A 203 -14.04 9.69 2.96
C PHE A 203 -14.05 11.15 2.50
N GLY A 204 -14.77 11.47 1.42
CA GLY A 204 -14.89 12.82 0.89
C GLY A 204 -14.00 13.11 -0.32
N TYR A 205 -13.45 12.10 -0.98
CA TYR A 205 -12.72 12.30 -2.24
C TYR A 205 -13.66 12.69 -3.37
N GLU A 206 -13.20 13.62 -4.22
CA GLU A 206 -13.88 14.03 -5.44
C GLU A 206 -13.85 12.92 -6.49
N ASP A 207 -14.77 12.97 -7.46
CA ASP A 207 -14.90 11.93 -8.49
C ASP A 207 -13.60 11.71 -9.26
N TRP A 208 -12.90 12.77 -9.66
CA TRP A 208 -11.64 12.63 -10.40
C TRP A 208 -10.51 12.03 -9.55
N GLN A 209 -10.52 12.25 -8.23
CA GLN A 209 -9.55 11.64 -7.31
C GLN A 209 -9.82 10.13 -7.19
N ASN A 210 -11.11 9.76 -7.05
CA ASN A 210 -11.53 8.36 -7.06
C ASN A 210 -11.21 7.69 -8.40
N ASP A 211 -11.45 8.37 -9.53
CA ASP A 211 -11.15 7.86 -10.87
C ASP A 211 -9.65 7.68 -11.08
N TRP A 212 -8.82 8.63 -10.62
CA TRP A 212 -7.36 8.49 -10.65
C TRP A 212 -6.90 7.29 -9.81
N TRP A 213 -7.38 7.19 -8.56
CA TRP A 213 -7.03 6.11 -7.64
C TRP A 213 -7.44 4.75 -8.20
N PHE A 214 -8.64 4.70 -8.78
CA PHE A 214 -9.17 3.54 -9.46
C PHE A 214 -8.28 3.11 -10.63
N ASN A 215 -7.98 4.01 -11.56
CA ASN A 215 -7.14 3.71 -12.71
C ASN A 215 -5.74 3.27 -12.27
N HIS A 216 -5.15 3.97 -11.31
CA HIS A 216 -3.86 3.60 -10.74
C HIS A 216 -3.87 2.21 -10.09
N GLY A 217 -4.93 1.86 -9.35
CA GLY A 217 -5.05 0.54 -8.75
C GLY A 217 -5.34 -0.56 -9.78
N LEU A 218 -6.07 -0.28 -10.87
CA LEU A 218 -6.27 -1.21 -11.99
C LEU A 218 -4.96 -1.54 -12.70
N GLU A 219 -4.18 -0.50 -13.02
CA GLU A 219 -2.86 -0.63 -13.64
C GLU A 219 -1.93 -1.49 -12.78
N ASN A 220 -2.06 -1.43 -11.46
CA ASN A 220 -1.25 -2.18 -10.51
C ASN A 220 -1.89 -3.49 -10.00
N GLY A 221 -3.10 -3.84 -10.47
CA GLY A 221 -3.78 -5.08 -10.07
C GLY A 221 -4.24 -5.10 -8.61
N ARG A 222 -4.36 -3.94 -7.96
CA ARG A 222 -4.68 -3.81 -6.53
C ARG A 222 -6.13 -4.11 -6.17
N PHE A 223 -7.01 -4.22 -7.17
CA PHE A 223 -8.44 -4.48 -6.95
C PHE A 223 -8.84 -5.89 -7.35
N ALA A 224 -9.79 -6.47 -6.59
CA ALA A 224 -10.33 -7.81 -6.76
C ALA A 224 -9.26 -8.92 -6.65
N GLY A 225 -8.71 -9.11 -5.45
CA GLY A 225 -7.76 -10.17 -5.13
C GLY A 225 -6.30 -9.73 -5.08
N ILE A 226 -5.43 -10.71 -4.87
CA ILE A 226 -3.98 -10.54 -4.81
C ILE A 226 -3.44 -10.66 -6.24
N PRO A 227 -2.70 -9.64 -6.74
CA PRO A 227 -2.14 -9.68 -8.07
C PRO A 227 -0.92 -10.60 -8.09
N LEU A 228 -0.92 -11.53 -9.05
CA LEU A 228 0.13 -12.50 -9.29
C LEU A 228 0.61 -12.38 -10.72
N CYS A 229 1.81 -12.83 -11.02
CA CYS A 229 2.32 -12.90 -12.39
C CYS A 229 3.11 -14.17 -12.68
N CYS A 230 3.18 -14.52 -13.96
CA CYS A 230 4.00 -15.61 -14.49
C CYS A 230 4.44 -15.34 -15.93
N ALA A 231 5.54 -15.97 -16.34
CA ALA A 231 6.00 -15.96 -17.71
C ALA A 231 5.18 -16.93 -18.58
N VAL A 232 4.95 -16.58 -19.84
CA VAL A 232 4.29 -17.45 -20.82
C VAL A 232 5.09 -17.54 -22.11
N THR A 233 5.05 -18.72 -22.73
CA THR A 233 5.63 -18.97 -24.05
C THR A 233 4.75 -18.38 -25.15
N ALA A 234 5.25 -18.35 -26.39
CA ALA A 234 4.48 -17.88 -27.55
C ALA A 234 3.16 -18.67 -27.74
N ALA A 235 3.21 -19.99 -27.61
CA ALA A 235 2.02 -20.84 -27.67
C ALA A 235 1.05 -20.55 -26.52
N GLY A 236 1.59 -20.36 -25.30
CA GLY A 236 0.78 -20.00 -24.13
C GLY A 236 0.09 -18.65 -24.29
N LEU A 237 0.79 -17.64 -24.82
CA LEU A 237 0.23 -16.32 -25.06
C LEU A 237 -0.89 -16.36 -26.11
N ALA A 238 -0.67 -17.04 -27.24
CA ALA A 238 -1.70 -17.21 -28.26
C ALA A 238 -2.95 -17.93 -27.73
N TRP A 239 -2.75 -18.90 -26.82
CA TRP A 239 -3.85 -19.58 -26.15
C TRP A 239 -4.63 -18.65 -25.22
N ILE A 240 -3.95 -17.81 -24.43
CA ILE A 240 -4.59 -16.80 -23.57
C ILE A 240 -5.45 -15.85 -24.41
N GLU A 241 -4.90 -15.36 -25.54
CA GLU A 241 -5.61 -14.49 -26.47
C GLU A 241 -6.84 -15.19 -27.05
N ALA A 242 -6.73 -16.46 -27.47
CA ALA A 242 -7.84 -17.26 -27.98
C ALA A 242 -8.91 -17.56 -26.90
N ALA A 243 -8.51 -17.70 -25.64
CA ALA A 243 -9.41 -17.86 -24.50
C ALA A 243 -10.04 -16.52 -24.04
N GLY A 244 -9.79 -15.42 -24.76
CA GLY A 244 -10.32 -14.10 -24.43
C GLY A 244 -9.78 -13.57 -23.10
N PHE A 245 -8.54 -13.92 -22.75
CA PHE A 245 -7.86 -13.53 -21.51
C PHE A 245 -8.49 -14.07 -20.22
N ARG A 246 -9.27 -15.16 -20.28
CA ARG A 246 -10.00 -15.67 -19.10
C ARG A 246 -9.36 -16.85 -18.39
N ALA A 247 -8.23 -17.34 -18.88
CA ALA A 247 -7.57 -18.52 -18.33
C ALA A 247 -6.08 -18.53 -18.69
N LEU A 248 -5.27 -19.05 -17.77
CA LEU A 248 -3.88 -19.40 -18.02
C LEU A 248 -3.83 -20.65 -18.92
N PRO A 249 -2.82 -20.74 -19.80
CA PRO A 249 -2.74 -21.79 -20.78
C PRO A 249 -2.36 -23.11 -20.13
N PRO A 250 -2.76 -24.25 -20.72
CA PRO A 250 -2.11 -25.51 -20.39
C PRO A 250 -0.61 -25.40 -20.71
N ILE A 251 0.23 -25.96 -19.84
CA ILE A 251 1.68 -25.97 -20.01
C ILE A 251 2.16 -27.40 -20.25
N GLU A 252 3.20 -27.55 -21.07
CA GLU A 252 3.85 -28.85 -21.28
C GLU A 252 4.81 -29.21 -20.14
N ARG A 253 5.34 -28.18 -19.47
CA ARG A 253 6.28 -28.27 -18.36
C ARG A 253 5.60 -28.83 -17.10
N PRO A 254 6.37 -29.44 -16.17
CA PRO A 254 5.78 -30.01 -14.95
C PRO A 254 5.18 -28.95 -14.02
N ALA A 255 5.68 -27.71 -14.06
CA ALA A 255 5.21 -26.61 -13.23
C ALA A 255 5.41 -25.25 -13.91
N VAL A 256 4.67 -24.25 -13.45
CA VAL A 256 4.85 -22.82 -13.77
C VAL A 256 5.33 -22.08 -12.53
N ALA A 257 6.30 -21.18 -12.71
CA ALA A 257 6.69 -20.25 -11.66
C ALA A 257 5.67 -19.11 -11.59
N ILE A 258 5.14 -18.85 -10.40
CA ILE A 258 4.20 -17.76 -10.10
C ILE A 258 4.82 -16.92 -8.99
N MET A 259 4.65 -15.60 -9.02
CA MET A 259 5.12 -14.70 -7.96
C MET A 259 4.07 -13.62 -7.67
N SER A 260 4.17 -12.98 -6.51
CA SER A 260 3.42 -11.75 -6.23
C SER A 260 3.80 -10.67 -7.24
N PHE A 261 2.81 -10.02 -7.84
CA PHE A 261 3.08 -8.89 -8.73
C PHE A 261 3.29 -7.62 -7.90
N ASP A 262 4.48 -7.05 -7.99
CA ASP A 262 4.84 -5.77 -7.37
C ASP A 262 5.53 -4.85 -8.38
N VAL A 263 4.85 -3.76 -8.76
CA VAL A 263 5.36 -2.75 -9.70
C VAL A 263 6.71 -2.15 -9.28
N THR A 264 7.03 -2.15 -7.98
CA THR A 264 8.31 -1.62 -7.49
C THR A 264 9.47 -2.59 -7.72
N LYS A 265 9.18 -3.89 -7.87
CA LYS A 265 10.15 -4.97 -8.12
C LYS A 265 10.09 -5.47 -9.56
N GLU A 266 9.52 -4.67 -10.48
CA GLU A 266 9.26 -5.09 -11.86
C GLU A 266 10.51 -5.62 -12.58
N ALA A 267 11.66 -4.95 -12.46
CA ALA A 267 12.91 -5.40 -13.08
C ALA A 267 13.38 -6.76 -12.56
N GLU A 268 13.23 -7.04 -11.27
CA GLU A 268 13.60 -8.32 -10.64
C GLU A 268 12.64 -9.43 -11.06
N MET A 269 11.34 -9.14 -11.06
CA MET A 269 10.33 -10.07 -11.56
C MET A 269 10.59 -10.43 -13.01
N ARG A 270 10.87 -9.44 -13.86
CA ARG A 270 11.24 -9.64 -15.27
C ARG A 270 12.48 -10.49 -15.40
N ALA A 271 13.54 -10.17 -14.66
CA ALA A 271 14.80 -10.90 -14.72
C ALA A 271 14.60 -12.37 -14.37
N LEU A 272 13.84 -12.66 -13.30
CA LEU A 272 13.56 -14.01 -12.82
C LEU A 272 12.63 -14.78 -13.78
N MET A 273 11.62 -14.12 -14.35
CA MET A 273 10.63 -14.75 -15.23
C MET A 273 11.13 -14.93 -16.67
N PHE A 274 12.05 -14.10 -17.14
CA PHE A 274 12.69 -14.23 -18.46
C PHE A 274 14.03 -14.99 -18.45
N GLU A 275 14.41 -15.63 -17.32
CA GLU A 275 15.51 -16.62 -17.31
C GLU A 275 15.24 -17.75 -18.31
N ASP A 276 13.97 -18.05 -18.53
CA ASP A 276 13.53 -18.98 -19.56
C ASP A 276 13.59 -18.34 -20.97
N PRO A 277 14.38 -18.91 -21.90
CA PRO A 277 14.48 -18.40 -23.26
C PRO A 277 13.19 -18.54 -24.06
N ASP A 278 12.32 -19.49 -23.74
CA ASP A 278 11.07 -19.72 -24.50
C ASP A 278 9.94 -18.75 -24.11
N SER A 279 10.10 -18.06 -22.98
CA SER A 279 9.13 -17.09 -22.49
C SER A 279 9.16 -15.81 -23.33
N VAL A 280 7.98 -15.39 -23.79
CA VAL A 280 7.84 -14.21 -24.68
C VAL A 280 7.00 -13.10 -24.06
N ALA A 281 6.28 -13.37 -22.98
CA ALA A 281 5.50 -12.36 -22.28
C ALA A 281 5.43 -12.65 -20.78
N LEU A 282 5.28 -11.57 -20.01
CA LEU A 282 4.90 -11.61 -18.61
C LEU A 282 3.42 -11.27 -18.52
N VAL A 283 2.63 -12.12 -17.87
CA VAL A 283 1.20 -11.89 -17.67
C VAL A 283 0.87 -11.77 -16.20
N ARG A 284 -0.12 -10.94 -15.88
CA ARG A 284 -0.68 -10.75 -14.54
C ARG A 284 -2.10 -11.28 -14.47
N PHE A 285 -2.44 -11.84 -13.34
CA PHE A 285 -3.79 -12.30 -13.00
C PHE A 285 -4.05 -12.10 -11.51
N ASN A 286 -5.31 -12.22 -11.09
CA ASN A 286 -5.71 -11.97 -9.71
C ASN A 286 -6.45 -13.18 -9.12
N LEU A 287 -6.09 -13.54 -7.89
CA LEU A 287 -6.76 -14.59 -7.11
C LEU A 287 -7.31 -14.04 -5.80
N GLY A 288 -8.42 -14.60 -5.32
CA GLY A 288 -8.87 -14.34 -3.95
C GLY A 288 -7.87 -14.88 -2.93
N GLY A 289 -7.66 -14.17 -1.81
CA GLY A 289 -6.67 -14.57 -0.80
C GLY A 289 -6.87 -15.99 -0.25
N GLY A 290 -8.12 -16.44 -0.10
CA GLY A 290 -8.43 -17.82 0.27
C GLY A 290 -7.96 -18.85 -0.76
N ALA A 291 -8.20 -18.59 -2.06
CA ALA A 291 -7.73 -19.45 -3.14
C ALA A 291 -6.20 -19.43 -3.23
N MET A 292 -5.57 -18.27 -3.07
CA MET A 292 -4.11 -18.14 -3.02
C MET A 292 -3.50 -19.00 -1.90
N MET A 293 -4.04 -18.96 -0.68
CA MET A 293 -3.57 -19.76 0.45
C MET A 293 -3.74 -21.27 0.24
N GLN A 294 -4.75 -21.68 -0.52
CA GLN A 294 -4.99 -23.09 -0.85
C GLN A 294 -4.10 -23.57 -2.00
N ILE A 295 -3.76 -22.66 -2.93
CA ILE A 295 -3.04 -22.99 -4.17
C ILE A 295 -1.52 -22.85 -4.04
N LEU A 296 -1.05 -21.88 -3.25
CA LEU A 296 0.36 -21.51 -3.16
C LEU A 296 0.91 -21.77 -1.74
N ASP A 297 2.17 -22.17 -1.63
CA ASP A 297 2.89 -22.24 -0.34
C ASP A 297 3.45 -20.86 0.02
N ILE A 298 2.60 -20.00 0.59
CA ILE A 298 2.80 -18.55 0.78
C ILE A 298 3.83 -18.14 1.87
N ARG A 299 4.94 -18.88 2.04
CA ARG A 299 5.98 -18.56 3.04
C ARG A 299 6.91 -17.40 2.65
N GLY A 300 6.69 -16.78 1.49
CA GLY A 300 7.43 -15.64 0.95
C GLY A 300 6.75 -15.14 -0.33
N ASP A 301 7.31 -14.14 -1.03
CA ASP A 301 6.70 -13.49 -2.22
C ASP A 301 6.81 -14.31 -3.53
N GLY A 302 7.22 -15.58 -3.43
CA GLY A 302 7.56 -16.42 -4.57
C GLY A 302 9.04 -16.30 -4.99
N PRO A 303 9.43 -16.91 -6.13
CA PRO A 303 8.56 -17.66 -7.04
C PRO A 303 8.09 -18.98 -6.42
N TRP A 304 6.79 -19.26 -6.52
CA TRP A 304 6.18 -20.53 -6.18
C TRP A 304 6.06 -21.39 -7.44
N LEU A 305 6.56 -22.62 -7.38
CA LEU A 305 6.39 -23.60 -8.45
C LEU A 305 5.03 -24.26 -8.31
N VAL A 306 4.11 -23.93 -9.20
CA VAL A 306 2.76 -24.49 -9.23
C VAL A 306 2.70 -25.63 -10.25
N PRO A 307 2.39 -26.88 -9.83
CA PRO A 307 2.28 -28.01 -10.74
C PRO A 307 1.24 -27.77 -11.84
N ARG A 308 1.49 -28.26 -13.06
CA ARG A 308 0.60 -28.07 -14.20
C ARG A 308 -0.83 -28.57 -13.94
N GLU A 309 -0.99 -29.60 -13.11
CA GLU A 309 -2.28 -30.18 -12.74
C GLU A 309 -3.15 -29.21 -11.92
N ARG A 310 -2.55 -28.18 -11.31
CA ARG A 310 -3.26 -27.14 -10.54
C ARG A 310 -3.65 -25.92 -11.38
N ILE A 311 -3.25 -25.83 -12.64
CA ILE A 311 -3.65 -24.70 -13.52
C ILE A 311 -5.17 -24.59 -13.68
N PRO A 312 -5.94 -25.69 -13.83
CA PRO A 312 -7.40 -25.60 -13.84
C PRO A 312 -7.98 -24.99 -12.56
N GLU A 313 -7.38 -25.29 -11.40
CA GLU A 313 -7.78 -24.73 -10.10
C GLU A 313 -7.46 -23.23 -9.99
N LEU A 314 -6.32 -22.78 -10.55
CA LEU A 314 -6.03 -21.34 -10.71
C LEU A 314 -7.11 -20.68 -11.56
N ASN A 315 -7.40 -21.27 -12.72
CA ASN A 315 -8.35 -20.74 -13.71
C ASN A 315 -9.78 -20.61 -13.14
N SER A 316 -10.24 -21.57 -12.34
CA SER A 316 -11.56 -21.49 -11.70
C SER A 316 -11.68 -20.41 -10.63
N ASN A 317 -10.54 -19.89 -10.15
CA ASN A 317 -10.48 -18.89 -9.08
C ASN A 317 -9.97 -17.51 -9.57
N LEU A 318 -9.82 -17.33 -10.88
CA LEU A 318 -9.47 -16.02 -11.45
C LEU A 318 -10.58 -15.02 -11.19
N LEU A 319 -10.23 -13.91 -10.56
CA LEU A 319 -11.18 -12.83 -10.29
C LEU A 319 -11.27 -11.84 -11.44
N ARG A 320 -10.29 -11.84 -12.35
CA ARG A 320 -10.19 -10.90 -13.46
C ARG A 320 -9.55 -11.50 -14.70
N PRO A 321 -9.78 -10.89 -15.88
CA PRO A 321 -9.03 -11.21 -17.08
C PRO A 321 -7.52 -11.05 -16.86
N ILE A 322 -6.77 -11.92 -17.52
CA ILE A 322 -5.32 -11.89 -17.56
C ILE A 322 -4.88 -10.66 -18.34
N VAL A 323 -3.91 -9.94 -17.80
CA VAL A 323 -3.34 -8.74 -18.41
C VAL A 323 -1.92 -9.04 -18.86
N ILE A 324 -1.58 -8.71 -20.09
CA ILE A 324 -0.19 -8.75 -20.57
C ILE A 324 0.51 -7.52 -19.99
N ILE A 325 1.52 -7.76 -19.15
CA ILE A 325 2.32 -6.69 -18.54
C ILE A 325 3.44 -6.27 -19.49
N GLU A 326 4.11 -7.24 -20.11
CA GLU A 326 5.22 -6.99 -21.02
C GLU A 326 5.33 -8.09 -22.07
N ARG A 327 5.83 -7.72 -23.26
CA ARG A 327 6.28 -8.65 -24.30
C ARG A 327 7.79 -8.51 -24.46
N ARG A 328 8.50 -9.64 -24.53
CA ARG A 328 9.92 -9.67 -24.91
C ARG A 328 10.02 -9.07 -26.30
N GLN A 329 10.71 -7.94 -26.44
CA GLN A 329 11.01 -7.42 -27.77
C GLN A 329 11.98 -8.38 -28.42
N ASN A 330 11.59 -8.95 -29.56
CA ASN A 330 12.52 -9.70 -30.39
C ASN A 330 13.57 -8.70 -30.89
N SER A 331 14.78 -8.76 -30.33
CA SER A 331 15.94 -8.14 -30.96
C SER A 331 16.00 -8.68 -32.39
N SER A 332 15.74 -7.79 -33.35
CA SER A 332 15.76 -8.11 -34.78
C SER A 332 17.18 -8.36 -35.26
#